data_AF-A0A7S1V5Z3-F1
#
_entry.id   AF-A0A7S1V5Z3-F1
#
_cell.length_a   1.000
_cell.length_b   1.000
_cell.length_c   1.000
_cell.angle_alpha   90.00
_cell.angle_beta   90.00
_cell.angle_gamma   90.00
#
_symmetry.space_group_name_H-M   'P 1'
#
loop_
_entity.id
_entity.type
_entity.pdbx_description
1 polymer ?
#
loop_
_entity_poly.entity_id
_entity_poly.type
_entity_poly.pdbx_seq_one_letter_code
_entity_poly.pdbx_strand_id
1 'polypeptide(L)'
;IEGVATGNGDTRVHSTREDERRFPQNENENACHPSLEEAVKGGLISHIPGTSIYRFAHDRIQRGAYGLFESEGARAMAHKGLGLFLQSQPGGEQNADSVLIIAEQLNLGSTEIVSVEERLNSAVANVKAGERAMKKGAFKQARTFLEQAEHFVPSVSLWKNHDAVSWRLYCMLAEVSCIHGDYDDSSEYVETLLLHASTFEREMEAREIKMRLLHSRGDLKQMVE
;
A
#
# COMPACT_ATOMS: atom_id res chain seq x y z
N ILE A 1 35.13 -19.99 -37.05
CA ILE A 1 36.34 -20.13 -36.19
C ILE A 1 36.02 -21.25 -35.24
N GLU A 2 36.67 -22.38 -35.50
CA GLU A 2 36.50 -23.68 -34.85
C GLU A 2 37.01 -23.68 -33.41
N GLY A 3 36.57 -24.65 -32.62
CA GLY A 3 37.09 -24.92 -31.29
C GLY A 3 36.46 -26.15 -30.64
N VAL A 4 36.78 -27.33 -31.15
CA VAL A 4 36.61 -28.61 -30.45
C VAL A 4 37.89 -28.91 -29.68
N ALA A 5 37.77 -29.27 -28.40
CA ALA A 5 38.83 -29.95 -27.65
C ALA A 5 38.22 -30.97 -26.67
N THR A 6 38.71 -32.20 -26.79
CA THR A 6 38.37 -33.43 -26.06
C THR A 6 39.21 -33.60 -24.78
N GLY A 7 38.69 -34.31 -23.77
CA GLY A 7 39.51 -34.89 -22.69
C GLY A 7 38.72 -35.60 -21.59
N ASN A 8 38.86 -36.93 -21.52
CA ASN A 8 38.27 -37.86 -20.53
C ASN A 8 38.87 -37.73 -19.12
N GLY A 9 38.11 -38.14 -18.10
CA GLY A 9 38.65 -38.46 -16.76
C GLY A 9 37.58 -38.73 -15.70
N ASP A 10 37.35 -40.00 -15.41
CA ASP A 10 36.39 -40.56 -14.46
C ASP A 10 36.86 -40.40 -12.99
N THR A 11 36.03 -39.92 -12.05
CA THR A 11 36.04 -40.38 -10.64
C THR A 11 34.80 -39.93 -9.86
N ARG A 12 34.16 -40.89 -9.21
CA ARG A 12 32.92 -40.81 -8.44
C ARG A 12 33.23 -40.58 -6.95
N VAL A 13 32.81 -39.48 -6.31
CA VAL A 13 32.62 -39.41 -4.84
C VAL A 13 31.54 -38.37 -4.47
N HIS A 14 30.44 -38.90 -3.91
CA HIS A 14 29.49 -38.35 -2.93
C HIS A 14 29.18 -36.85 -2.76
N SER A 15 27.87 -36.60 -2.74
CA SER A 15 27.13 -35.85 -1.70
C SER A 15 27.08 -34.33 -1.80
N THR A 16 25.93 -33.76 -2.17
CA THR A 16 24.96 -33.16 -1.24
C THR A 16 23.82 -32.45 -2.01
N ARG A 17 22.58 -32.85 -1.72
CA ARG A 17 21.36 -32.02 -1.68
C ARG A 17 21.24 -30.87 -2.69
N GLU A 18 20.70 -31.17 -3.86
CA GLU A 18 19.77 -30.25 -4.52
C GLU A 18 18.36 -30.56 -4.01
N ASP A 19 18.06 -30.06 -2.80
CA ASP A 19 16.68 -29.92 -2.34
C ASP A 19 16.12 -28.69 -3.09
N GLU A 20 15.76 -28.91 -4.35
CA GLU A 20 14.82 -28.05 -5.06
C GLU A 20 13.56 -28.01 -4.19
N ARG A 21 13.40 -26.91 -3.44
CA ARG A 21 12.12 -26.54 -2.85
C ARG A 21 11.15 -26.25 -3.99
N ARG A 22 10.59 -27.33 -4.52
CA ARG A 22 9.46 -27.39 -5.41
C ARG A 22 8.28 -26.83 -4.62
N PHE A 23 8.04 -25.53 -4.77
CA PHE A 23 6.77 -24.95 -4.41
C PHE A 23 5.69 -25.78 -5.12
N PRO A 24 4.61 -26.19 -4.43
CA PRO A 24 3.53 -26.90 -5.09
C PRO A 24 2.97 -25.97 -6.17
N GLN A 25 3.27 -26.26 -7.45
CA GLN A 25 2.58 -25.65 -8.57
C GLN A 25 1.13 -26.09 -8.45
N ASN A 26 0.26 -25.15 -8.09
CA ASN A 26 -1.15 -25.41 -7.96
C ASN A 26 -1.66 -25.71 -9.38
N GLU A 27 -2.10 -26.93 -9.64
CA GLU A 27 -2.49 -27.41 -10.99
C GLU A 27 -3.65 -26.59 -11.62
N ASN A 28 -4.22 -25.64 -10.88
CA ASN A 28 -5.21 -24.66 -11.32
C ASN A 28 -4.64 -23.34 -11.89
N GLU A 29 -3.32 -23.12 -11.88
CA GLU A 29 -2.71 -21.85 -12.35
C GLU A 29 -2.80 -21.64 -13.88
N ASN A 30 -3.16 -22.68 -14.63
CA ASN A 30 -3.38 -22.60 -16.08
C ASN A 30 -4.87 -22.63 -16.49
N ALA A 31 -5.78 -22.82 -15.55
CA ALA A 31 -7.20 -22.91 -15.85
C ALA A 31 -7.80 -21.50 -15.92
N CYS A 32 -8.37 -21.16 -17.08
CA CYS A 32 -9.19 -19.95 -17.20
C CYS A 32 -10.38 -20.07 -16.24
N HIS A 33 -10.64 -19.04 -15.44
CA HIS A 33 -11.77 -19.00 -14.53
C HIS A 33 -13.07 -19.13 -15.36
N PRO A 34 -14.04 -19.99 -14.98
CA PRO A 34 -15.22 -20.27 -15.82
C PRO A 34 -16.00 -19.01 -16.20
N SER A 35 -16.12 -18.07 -15.27
CA SER A 35 -16.82 -16.78 -15.48
C SER A 35 -16.09 -15.82 -16.43
N LEU A 36 -14.83 -16.09 -16.78
CA LEU A 36 -14.00 -15.23 -17.65
C LEU A 36 -13.69 -15.88 -19.01
N GLU A 37 -14.06 -17.15 -19.20
CA GLU A 37 -13.74 -17.93 -20.40
C GLU A 37 -14.34 -17.31 -21.66
N GLU A 38 -15.56 -16.80 -21.58
CA GLU A 38 -16.23 -16.14 -22.70
C GLU A 38 -15.53 -14.82 -23.08
N ALA A 39 -15.09 -14.05 -22.08
CA ALA A 39 -14.34 -12.80 -22.30
C ALA A 39 -12.94 -13.06 -22.89
N VAL A 40 -12.30 -14.19 -22.52
CA VAL A 40 -11.04 -14.64 -23.14
C VAL A 40 -11.27 -15.07 -24.59
N LYS A 41 -12.28 -15.90 -24.86
CA LYS A 41 -12.64 -16.32 -26.23
C LYS A 41 -13.02 -15.15 -27.11
N GLY A 42 -13.72 -14.15 -26.55
CA GLY A 42 -14.10 -12.92 -27.24
C GLY A 42 -12.95 -11.93 -27.46
N GLY A 43 -11.73 -12.21 -27.01
CA GLY A 43 -10.57 -11.32 -27.16
C GLY A 43 -10.66 -10.03 -26.35
N LEU A 44 -11.56 -9.97 -25.35
CA LEU A 44 -11.73 -8.80 -24.50
C LEU A 44 -10.65 -8.72 -23.41
N ILE A 45 -10.26 -9.88 -22.91
CA ILE A 45 -9.19 -10.06 -21.93
C ILE A 45 -8.26 -11.19 -22.38
N SER A 46 -6.99 -11.11 -22.02
CA SER A 46 -6.00 -12.16 -22.21
C SER A 46 -5.58 -12.74 -20.87
N HIS A 47 -5.57 -14.07 -20.76
CA HIS A 47 -4.98 -14.78 -19.64
C HIS A 47 -3.46 -14.88 -19.83
N ILE A 48 -2.68 -14.51 -18.81
CA ILE A 48 -1.22 -14.67 -18.86
C ILE A 48 -0.90 -16.13 -18.48
N PRO A 49 -0.35 -16.95 -19.39
CA PRO A 49 -0.10 -18.37 -19.13
C PRO A 49 0.77 -18.60 -17.89
N GLY A 50 0.43 -19.59 -17.07
CA GLY A 50 1.15 -19.92 -15.84
C GLY A 50 0.90 -18.95 -14.68
N THR A 51 -0.14 -18.12 -14.75
CA THR A 51 -0.50 -17.17 -13.68
C THR A 51 -2.02 -17.07 -13.56
N SER A 52 -2.53 -16.58 -12.44
CA SER A 52 -3.95 -16.21 -12.30
C SER A 52 -4.29 -14.80 -12.85
N ILE A 53 -3.38 -14.20 -13.62
CA ILE A 53 -3.47 -12.79 -14.04
C ILE A 53 -4.19 -12.68 -15.38
N TYR A 54 -5.17 -11.79 -15.42
CA TYR A 54 -5.87 -11.38 -16.63
C TYR A 54 -5.52 -9.93 -16.96
N ARG A 55 -5.52 -9.61 -18.26
CA ARG A 55 -5.30 -8.26 -18.75
C ARG A 55 -6.35 -7.91 -19.79
N PHE A 56 -6.90 -6.70 -19.74
CA PHE A 56 -7.70 -6.18 -20.85
C PHE A 56 -6.86 -6.08 -22.11
N ALA A 57 -7.42 -6.49 -23.26
CA ALA A 57 -6.70 -6.41 -24.52
C ALA A 57 -6.36 -4.95 -24.89
N HIS A 58 -7.24 -4.00 -24.53
CA HIS A 58 -7.04 -2.57 -24.74
C HIS A 58 -7.71 -1.72 -23.65
N ASP A 59 -7.17 -0.51 -23.43
CA ASP A 59 -7.71 0.51 -22.53
C ASP A 59 -9.19 0.84 -22.80
N ARG A 60 -9.63 0.78 -24.06
CA ARG A 60 -11.04 1.06 -24.42
C ARG A 60 -12.00 0.00 -23.86
N ILE A 61 -11.56 -1.25 -23.78
CA ILE A 61 -12.35 -2.34 -23.21
C ILE A 61 -12.42 -2.15 -21.70
N GLN A 62 -11.30 -1.82 -21.05
CA GLN A 62 -11.30 -1.49 -19.63
C GLN A 62 -12.23 -0.31 -19.31
N ARG A 63 -12.15 0.78 -20.08
CA ARG A 63 -13.06 1.94 -19.91
C ARG A 63 -14.52 1.58 -20.19
N GLY A 64 -14.78 0.75 -21.20
CA GLY A 64 -16.12 0.26 -21.50
C GLY A 64 -16.69 -0.58 -20.36
N ALA A 65 -15.92 -1.54 -19.86
CA ALA A 65 -16.28 -2.37 -18.71
C ALA A 65 -16.50 -1.51 -17.45
N TYR A 66 -15.63 -0.53 -17.19
CA TYR A 66 -15.79 0.42 -16.10
C TYR A 66 -17.01 1.34 -16.27
N GLY A 67 -17.39 1.62 -17.51
CA GLY A 67 -18.61 2.35 -17.87
C GLY A 67 -19.90 1.56 -17.66
N LEU A 68 -19.84 0.24 -17.48
CA LEU A 68 -21.03 -0.60 -17.21
C LEU A 68 -21.63 -0.38 -15.82
N PHE A 69 -20.88 0.21 -14.89
CA PHE A 69 -21.44 0.59 -13.60
C PHE A 69 -22.40 1.76 -13.76
N GLU A 70 -23.67 1.52 -13.40
CA GLU A 70 -24.80 2.44 -13.62
C GLU A 70 -24.75 3.71 -12.76
N SER A 71 -23.97 3.71 -11.68
CA SER A 71 -23.82 4.87 -10.78
C SER A 71 -22.42 4.94 -10.17
N GLU A 72 -22.03 6.12 -9.68
CA GLU A 72 -20.79 6.30 -8.91
C GLU A 72 -20.78 5.45 -7.64
N GLY A 73 -21.92 5.28 -6.97
CA GLY A 73 -22.03 4.38 -5.81
C GLY A 73 -21.76 2.92 -6.17
N ALA A 74 -22.24 2.44 -7.32
CA ALA A 74 -21.94 1.08 -7.79
C ALA A 74 -20.44 0.88 -8.09
N ARG A 75 -19.78 1.91 -8.66
CA ARG A 75 -18.31 1.90 -8.86
C ARG A 75 -17.57 1.86 -7.53
N ALA A 76 -17.94 2.73 -6.61
CA ALA A 76 -17.32 2.80 -5.28
C ALA A 76 -17.51 1.49 -4.51
N MET A 77 -18.69 0.85 -4.58
CA MET A 77 -18.92 -0.48 -3.98
C MET A 77 -18.01 -1.55 -4.59
N ALA A 78 -17.81 -1.55 -5.92
CA ALA A 78 -16.91 -2.49 -6.57
C ALA A 78 -15.46 -2.29 -6.14
N HIS A 79 -15.01 -1.04 -6.06
CA HIS A 79 -13.67 -0.67 -5.58
C HIS A 79 -13.45 -1.05 -4.11
N LYS A 80 -14.41 -0.73 -3.24
CA LYS A 80 -14.43 -1.18 -1.84
C LYS A 80 -14.33 -2.70 -1.76
N GLY A 81 -15.18 -3.42 -2.48
CA GLY A 81 -15.21 -4.88 -2.48
C GLY A 81 -13.88 -5.49 -2.92
N LEU A 82 -13.28 -4.96 -3.98
CA LEU A 82 -11.97 -5.40 -4.46
C LEU A 82 -10.85 -5.08 -3.46
N GLY A 83 -10.83 -3.87 -2.90
CA GLY A 83 -9.85 -3.45 -1.90
C GLY A 83 -9.87 -4.34 -0.66
N LEU A 84 -11.06 -4.57 -0.09
CA LEU A 84 -11.24 -5.44 1.08
C LEU A 84 -10.89 -6.91 0.77
N PHE A 85 -11.27 -7.40 -0.42
CA PHE A 85 -10.90 -8.75 -0.85
C PHE A 85 -9.38 -8.93 -0.97
N LEU A 86 -8.69 -7.97 -1.59
CA LEU A 86 -7.23 -8.00 -1.73
C LEU A 86 -6.54 -7.91 -0.36
N GLN A 87 -7.08 -7.09 0.54
CA GLN A 87 -6.60 -6.98 1.91
C GLN A 87 -6.74 -8.30 2.69
N SER A 88 -7.82 -9.05 2.47
CA SER A 88 -8.04 -10.34 3.15
C SER A 88 -7.18 -11.49 2.61
N GLN A 89 -6.51 -11.32 1.46
CA GLN A 89 -5.68 -12.38 0.90
C GLN A 89 -4.36 -12.55 1.69
N PRO A 90 -3.87 -13.80 1.85
CA PRO A 90 -2.56 -14.06 2.45
C PRO A 90 -1.46 -13.26 1.76
N GLY A 91 -0.72 -12.45 2.53
CA GLY A 91 0.37 -11.63 2.00
C GLY A 91 -0.06 -10.34 1.29
N GLY A 92 -1.36 -10.01 1.22
CA GLY A 92 -1.89 -8.79 0.60
C GLY A 92 -1.25 -7.52 1.18
N GLU A 93 -1.05 -7.48 2.50
CA GLU A 93 -0.37 -6.37 3.17
C GLU A 93 1.15 -6.56 3.34
N GLN A 94 1.69 -7.73 3.00
CA GLN A 94 3.12 -8.04 3.15
C GLN A 94 3.92 -7.67 1.90
N ASN A 95 3.28 -7.73 0.72
CA ASN A 95 3.88 -7.24 -0.51
C ASN A 95 3.71 -5.71 -0.62
N ALA A 96 4.83 -5.02 -0.73
CA ALA A 96 4.88 -3.57 -0.70
C ALA A 96 4.18 -2.90 -1.91
N ASP A 97 4.10 -3.57 -3.06
CA ASP A 97 3.37 -3.03 -4.21
C ASP A 97 1.87 -3.36 -4.11
N SER A 98 1.49 -4.47 -3.47
CA SER A 98 0.09 -4.81 -3.20
C SER A 98 -0.58 -3.82 -2.25
N VAL A 99 0.14 -3.32 -1.24
CA VAL A 99 -0.38 -2.32 -0.29
C VAL A 99 -0.82 -1.03 -1.00
N LEU A 100 -0.07 -0.58 -2.01
CA LEU A 100 -0.43 0.61 -2.79
C LEU A 100 -1.74 0.38 -3.56
N ILE A 101 -1.85 -0.77 -4.22
CA ILE A 101 -3.06 -1.15 -4.97
C ILE A 101 -4.27 -1.24 -4.03
N ILE A 102 -4.12 -1.89 -2.87
CA ILE A 102 -5.19 -2.01 -1.88
C ILE A 102 -5.66 -0.61 -1.44
N ALA A 103 -4.73 0.27 -1.05
CA ALA A 103 -5.07 1.62 -0.62
C ALA A 103 -5.77 2.42 -1.75
N GLU A 104 -5.28 2.32 -2.99
CA GLU A 104 -5.91 2.97 -4.15
C GLU A 104 -7.35 2.48 -4.37
N GLN A 105 -7.59 1.17 -4.28
CA GLN A 105 -8.95 0.60 -4.41
C GLN A 105 -9.85 1.09 -3.28
N LEU A 106 -9.38 1.07 -2.03
CA LEU A 106 -10.18 1.54 -0.89
C LEU A 106 -10.48 3.05 -0.98
N ASN A 107 -9.54 3.86 -1.47
CA ASN A 107 -9.75 5.30 -1.64
C ASN A 107 -10.80 5.60 -2.72
N LEU A 108 -10.79 4.85 -3.83
CA LEU A 108 -11.83 4.93 -4.86
C LEU A 108 -13.19 4.45 -4.35
N GLY A 109 -13.22 3.57 -3.36
CA GLY A 109 -14.42 3.10 -2.66
C GLY A 109 -14.84 3.91 -1.44
N SER A 110 -14.17 5.04 -1.15
CA SER A 110 -14.28 5.79 0.11
C SER A 110 -15.72 6.15 0.50
N THR A 111 -16.57 6.53 -0.47
CA THR A 111 -17.96 6.92 -0.22
C THR A 111 -18.83 5.79 0.32
N GLU A 112 -18.43 4.54 0.11
CA GLU A 112 -19.15 3.34 0.53
C GLU A 112 -18.51 2.67 1.77
N ILE A 113 -17.41 3.22 2.29
CA ILE A 113 -16.73 2.76 3.50
C ILE A 113 -17.32 3.51 4.71
N VAL A 114 -18.31 2.87 5.34
CA VAL A 114 -19.14 3.50 6.36
C VAL A 114 -18.88 2.91 7.74
N SER A 115 -18.61 1.60 7.83
CA SER A 115 -18.42 0.95 9.12
C SER A 115 -17.10 1.41 9.77
N VAL A 116 -17.09 1.49 11.10
CA VAL A 116 -15.89 1.90 11.85
C VAL A 116 -14.71 0.96 11.56
N GLU A 117 -14.98 -0.33 11.43
CA GLU A 117 -13.98 -1.35 11.12
C GLU A 117 -13.42 -1.19 9.70
N GLU A 118 -14.28 -0.98 8.69
CA GLU A 118 -13.85 -0.75 7.31
C GLU A 118 -13.00 0.52 7.19
N ARG A 119 -13.42 1.59 7.87
CA ARG A 119 -12.67 2.84 7.92
C ARG A 119 -11.30 2.64 8.57
N LEU A 120 -11.24 1.94 9.70
CA LEU A 120 -9.97 1.65 10.36
C LEU A 120 -9.05 0.83 9.45
N ASN A 121 -9.55 -0.25 8.85
CA ASN A 121 -8.77 -1.11 7.96
C ASN A 121 -8.24 -0.31 6.75
N SER A 122 -9.05 0.63 6.24
CA SER A 122 -8.67 1.53 5.16
C SER A 122 -7.63 2.57 5.59
N ALA A 123 -7.74 3.10 6.81
CA ALA A 123 -6.73 3.97 7.38
C ALA A 123 -5.38 3.25 7.53
N VAL A 124 -5.38 2.01 8.05
CA VAL A 124 -4.17 1.19 8.19
C VAL A 124 -3.51 0.92 6.84
N ALA A 125 -4.30 0.54 5.83
CA ALA A 125 -3.79 0.33 4.47
C ALA A 125 -3.13 1.60 3.90
N ASN A 126 -3.79 2.75 4.08
CA ASN A 126 -3.28 4.05 3.63
C ASN A 126 -2.01 4.50 4.38
N VAL A 127 -1.90 4.27 5.69
CA VAL A 127 -0.66 4.55 6.45
C VAL A 127 0.50 3.72 5.90
N LYS A 128 0.29 2.42 5.65
CA LYS A 128 1.32 1.55 5.06
C LYS A 128 1.69 1.98 3.64
N ALA A 129 0.70 2.37 2.83
CA ALA A 129 0.92 2.88 1.47
C ALA A 129 1.72 4.19 1.48
N GLY A 130 1.36 5.13 2.35
CA GLY A 130 2.10 6.37 2.58
C GLY A 130 3.54 6.11 2.98
N GLU A 131 3.78 5.16 3.89
CA GLU A 131 5.12 4.83 4.36
C GLU A 131 5.97 4.26 3.23
N ARG A 132 5.37 3.39 2.41
CA ARG A 132 6.03 2.83 1.24
C ARG A 132 6.37 3.91 0.22
N ALA A 133 5.45 4.83 -0.04
CA ALA A 133 5.67 5.96 -0.95
C ALA A 133 6.81 6.87 -0.46
N MET A 134 6.85 7.21 0.84
CA MET A 134 7.95 7.98 1.45
C MET A 134 9.30 7.26 1.28
N LYS A 135 9.36 5.96 1.54
CA LYS A 135 10.59 5.15 1.34
C LYS A 135 11.07 5.13 -0.12
N LYS A 136 10.17 5.35 -1.09
CA LYS A 136 10.50 5.48 -2.52
C LYS A 136 10.76 6.95 -2.94
N GLY A 137 10.70 7.92 -2.03
CA GLY A 137 10.82 9.36 -2.32
C GLY A 137 9.60 9.97 -3.01
N ALA A 138 8.47 9.26 -3.07
CA ALA A 138 7.23 9.72 -3.72
C ALA A 138 6.37 10.53 -2.74
N PHE A 139 6.89 11.65 -2.21
CA PHE A 139 6.26 12.41 -1.12
C PHE A 139 4.87 12.94 -1.46
N LYS A 140 4.64 13.36 -2.71
CA LYS A 140 3.30 13.79 -3.16
C LYS A 140 2.27 12.67 -3.06
N GLN A 141 2.64 11.46 -3.48
CA GLN A 141 1.77 10.29 -3.40
C GLN A 141 1.58 9.86 -1.94
N ALA A 142 2.63 9.94 -1.12
CA ALA A 142 2.55 9.68 0.30
C ALA A 142 1.53 10.60 0.98
N ARG A 143 1.57 11.91 0.68
CA ARG A 143 0.61 12.89 1.18
C ARG A 143 -0.83 12.45 0.90
N THR A 144 -1.12 12.11 -0.36
CA THR A 144 -2.47 11.67 -0.76
C THR A 144 -2.94 10.45 0.03
N PHE A 145 -2.09 9.44 0.24
CA PHE A 145 -2.47 8.30 1.06
C PHE A 145 -2.70 8.69 2.53
N LEU A 146 -1.84 9.53 3.10
CA LEU A 146 -1.94 9.92 4.51
C LEU A 146 -3.18 10.80 4.79
N GLU A 147 -3.52 11.72 3.89
CA GLU A 147 -4.76 12.50 3.98
C GLU A 147 -6.00 11.60 3.90
N GLN A 148 -5.96 10.55 3.08
CA GLN A 148 -7.04 9.55 3.04
C GLN A 148 -7.11 8.72 4.33
N ALA A 149 -5.95 8.35 4.90
CA ALA A 149 -5.93 7.71 6.21
C ALA A 149 -6.57 8.60 7.29
N GLU A 150 -6.20 9.88 7.33
CA GLU A 150 -6.77 10.87 8.24
C GLU A 150 -8.29 11.02 8.04
N HIS A 151 -8.75 11.03 6.80
CA HIS A 151 -10.18 11.06 6.50
C HIS A 151 -10.93 9.84 7.07
N PHE A 152 -10.36 8.64 6.99
CA PHE A 152 -11.01 7.43 7.49
C PHE A 152 -10.99 7.32 9.01
N VAL A 153 -9.95 7.86 9.65
CA VAL A 153 -9.76 7.85 11.09
C VAL A 153 -10.95 8.48 11.86
N PRO A 154 -11.58 7.78 12.82
CA PRO A 154 -12.64 8.35 13.66
C PRO A 154 -12.06 9.31 14.71
N SER A 155 -12.50 10.57 14.72
CA SER A 155 -11.89 11.65 15.52
C SER A 155 -11.91 11.45 17.06
N VAL A 156 -12.83 10.67 17.62
CA VAL A 156 -13.07 10.62 19.08
C VAL A 156 -12.51 9.35 19.76
N SER A 157 -12.14 8.31 19.01
CA SER A 157 -11.72 7.01 19.58
C SER A 157 -10.33 6.53 19.12
N LEU A 158 -9.68 7.27 18.22
CA LEU A 158 -8.49 6.81 17.53
C LEU A 158 -7.32 6.51 18.49
N TRP A 159 -6.97 7.47 19.35
CA TRP A 159 -5.86 7.35 20.29
C TRP A 159 -6.09 6.35 21.43
N LYS A 160 -7.34 5.95 21.70
CA LYS A 160 -7.63 4.96 22.77
C LYS A 160 -7.48 3.52 22.31
N ASN A 161 -7.94 3.23 21.09
CA ASN A 161 -8.03 1.85 20.60
C ASN A 161 -7.00 1.54 19.50
N HIS A 162 -6.48 2.55 18.81
CA HIS A 162 -5.62 2.43 17.64
C HIS A 162 -4.42 3.38 17.69
N ASP A 163 -3.93 3.58 18.91
CA ASP A 163 -2.86 4.49 19.28
C ASP A 163 -1.61 4.37 18.39
N ALA A 164 -1.14 3.15 18.10
CA ALA A 164 0.04 2.95 17.25
C ALA A 164 -0.16 3.43 15.79
N VAL A 165 -1.35 3.22 15.23
CA VAL A 165 -1.67 3.65 13.85
C VAL A 165 -1.81 5.17 13.82
N SER A 166 -2.47 5.73 14.83
CA SER A 166 -2.62 7.19 15.05
C SER A 166 -1.26 7.87 15.09
N TRP A 167 -0.39 7.36 15.97
CA TRP A 167 0.94 7.89 16.19
C TRP A 167 1.72 7.90 14.88
N ARG A 168 1.74 6.76 14.17
CA ARG A 168 2.45 6.65 12.91
C ARG A 168 1.89 7.59 11.83
N LEU A 169 0.58 7.69 11.71
CA LEU A 169 -0.10 8.58 10.77
C LEU A 169 0.32 10.05 11.01
N TYR A 170 0.19 10.53 12.24
CA TYR A 170 0.47 11.93 12.58
C TYR A 170 1.96 12.27 12.47
N CYS A 171 2.87 11.36 12.83
CA CYS A 171 4.31 11.55 12.59
C CYS A 171 4.61 11.77 11.10
N MET A 172 3.97 10.97 10.24
CA MET A 172 4.19 11.04 8.80
C MET A 172 3.50 12.24 8.14
N LEU A 173 2.30 12.62 8.60
CA LEU A 173 1.62 13.83 8.16
C LEU A 173 2.47 15.07 8.46
N ALA A 174 2.98 15.18 9.69
CA ALA A 174 3.90 16.26 10.06
C ALA A 174 5.13 16.31 9.14
N GLU A 175 5.79 15.18 8.93
CA GLU A 175 6.99 15.10 8.08
C GLU A 175 6.69 15.46 6.61
N VAL A 176 5.61 14.93 6.04
CA VAL A 176 5.25 15.18 4.65
C VAL A 176 4.78 16.63 4.45
N SER A 177 4.02 17.20 5.38
CA SER A 177 3.63 18.62 5.33
C SER A 177 4.86 19.54 5.38
N CYS A 178 5.82 19.25 6.28
CA CYS A 178 7.08 19.99 6.35
C CYS A 178 7.88 19.93 5.03
N ILE A 179 7.96 18.75 4.40
CA ILE A 179 8.64 18.58 3.09
C ILE A 179 7.96 19.40 1.98
N HIS A 180 6.63 19.55 2.03
CA HIS A 180 5.90 20.35 1.05
C HIS A 180 5.88 21.85 1.36
N GLY A 181 6.41 22.27 2.51
CA GLY A 181 6.43 23.66 2.96
C GLY A 181 5.15 24.09 3.70
N ASP A 182 4.24 23.16 4.00
CA ASP A 182 3.02 23.40 4.76
C ASP A 182 3.34 23.37 6.27
N TYR A 183 4.11 24.36 6.71
CA TYR A 183 4.67 24.38 8.07
C TYR A 183 3.63 24.54 9.17
N ASP A 184 2.52 25.21 8.89
CA ASP A 184 1.45 25.39 9.87
C ASP A 184 0.70 24.06 10.11
N ASP A 185 0.31 23.34 9.05
CA ASP A 185 -0.24 21.97 9.15
C ASP A 185 0.74 21.04 9.89
N SER A 186 2.02 21.10 9.54
CA SER A 186 3.06 20.32 10.24
C SER A 186 3.14 20.65 11.73
N SER A 187 2.95 21.92 12.11
CA SER A 187 2.94 22.34 13.51
C SER A 187 1.74 21.77 14.25
N GLU A 188 0.55 21.85 13.66
CA GLU A 188 -0.68 21.31 14.24
C GLU A 188 -0.59 19.79 14.49
N TYR A 189 -0.02 19.05 13.54
CA TYR A 189 0.21 17.61 13.70
C TYR A 189 1.20 17.31 14.83
N VAL A 190 2.28 18.09 14.95
CA VAL A 190 3.28 17.94 16.03
C VAL A 190 2.68 18.27 17.40
N GLU A 191 1.87 19.32 17.50
CA GLU A 191 1.16 19.67 18.73
C GLU A 191 0.21 18.55 19.16
N THR A 192 -0.49 17.94 18.20
CA THR A 192 -1.35 16.78 18.45
C THR A 192 -0.55 15.58 18.95
N LEU A 193 0.63 15.31 18.40
CA LEU A 193 1.54 14.26 18.87
C LEU A 193 2.02 14.52 20.30
N LEU A 194 2.44 15.74 20.61
CA LEU A 194 2.88 16.11 21.96
C LEU A 194 1.76 15.96 23.00
N LEU A 195 0.51 16.25 22.63
CA LEU A 195 -0.65 16.07 23.48
C LEU A 195 -0.93 14.58 23.81
N HIS A 196 -0.65 13.68 22.85
CA HIS A 196 -0.92 12.24 22.97
C HIS A 196 0.33 11.40 23.29
N ALA A 197 1.48 12.05 23.50
CA ALA A 197 2.72 11.40 23.89
C ALA A 197 2.60 10.81 25.30
N SER A 198 2.21 9.54 25.39
CA SER A 198 2.01 8.83 26.65
C SER A 198 3.29 8.22 27.23
N THR A 199 4.39 8.21 26.47
CA THR A 199 5.70 7.69 26.89
C THR A 199 6.83 8.67 26.56
N PHE A 200 7.95 8.52 27.25
CA PHE A 200 9.14 9.33 27.02
C PHE A 200 9.66 9.19 25.58
N GLU A 201 9.65 7.98 25.02
CA GLU A 201 10.10 7.71 23.65
C GLU A 201 9.26 8.49 22.63
N ARG A 202 7.95 8.52 22.84
CA ARG A 202 7.01 9.25 21.99
C ARG A 202 7.16 10.76 22.12
N GLU A 203 7.35 11.25 23.34
CA GLU A 203 7.61 12.67 23.55
C GLU A 203 8.91 13.10 22.83
N MET A 204 9.95 12.28 22.93
CA MET A 204 11.23 12.51 22.25
C MET A 204 11.08 12.51 20.72
N GLU A 205 10.36 11.54 20.15
CA GLU A 205 10.10 11.49 18.70
C GLU A 205 9.33 12.72 18.22
N ALA A 206 8.27 13.12 18.92
CA ALA A 206 7.49 14.32 18.59
C ALA A 206 8.33 15.60 18.67
N ARG A 207 9.20 15.73 19.69
CA ARG A 207 10.14 16.85 19.82
C ARG A 207 11.18 16.85 18.70
N GLU A 208 11.66 15.69 18.26
CA GLU A 208 12.57 15.59 17.12
C GLU A 208 11.93 16.12 15.84
N ILE A 209 10.68 15.72 15.56
CA ILE A 209 9.91 16.23 14.42
C ILE A 209 9.73 17.75 14.54
N LYS A 210 9.40 18.26 15.74
CA LYS A 210 9.31 19.70 16.02
C LYS A 210 10.61 20.44 15.70
N MET A 211 11.76 19.91 16.13
CA MET A 211 13.06 20.52 15.85
C MET A 211 13.35 20.56 14.35
N ARG A 212 13.05 19.49 13.60
CA ARG A 212 13.19 19.45 12.14
C ARG A 212 12.29 20.47 11.45
N LEU A 213 11.05 20.63 11.92
CA LEU A 213 10.12 21.65 11.44
C LEU A 213 10.66 23.06 11.65
N LEU A 214 11.07 23.41 12.88
CA LEU A 214 11.60 24.74 13.22
C LEU A 214 12.85 25.07 12.41
N HIS A 215 13.75 24.09 12.26
CA HIS A 215 14.93 24.24 11.41
C HIS A 215 14.55 24.51 9.94
N SER A 216 13.58 23.77 9.40
CA SER A 216 13.13 23.93 8.00
C SER A 216 12.41 25.25 7.76
N ARG A 217 11.69 25.77 8.77
CA ARG A 217 11.00 27.07 8.74
C ARG A 217 11.97 28.26 8.87
N GLY A 218 13.21 28.03 9.33
CA GLY A 218 14.20 29.08 9.58
C GLY A 218 14.04 29.79 10.95
N ASP A 219 13.11 29.32 11.77
CA ASP A 219 12.79 29.89 13.08
C ASP A 219 13.68 29.26 14.18
N LEU A 220 15.00 29.46 14.07
CA LEU A 220 16.00 28.93 15.02
C LEU A 220 15.81 29.42 16.47
N LYS A 221 15.02 30.48 16.72
CA LYS A 221 14.82 31.05 18.05
C LYS A 221 13.92 30.21 18.95
N GLN A 222 13.03 29.39 18.40
CA GLN A 222 12.13 28.54 19.19
C GLN A 222 12.70 27.14 19.48
N MET A 223 13.95 26.85 19.09
CA MET A 223 14.56 25.52 19.26
C MET A 223 14.97 25.17 20.70
N VAL A 224 14.94 26.14 21.63
CA VAL A 224 15.49 26.00 22.99
C VAL A 224 14.40 25.99 24.08
N GLU A 225 13.12 26.12 23.69
CA GLU A 225 11.95 26.08 24.60
C GLU A 225 11.15 24.77 24.44
#